data_AF-A0A9J6EPP9-F1
#
_entry.id   AF-A0A9J6EPP9-F1
#
_cell.length_a   1.000
_cell.length_b   1.000
_cell.length_c   1.000
_cell.angle_alpha   90.00
_cell.angle_beta   90.00
_cell.angle_gamma   90.00
#
_symmetry.space_group_name_H-M   'P 1'
#
loop_
_entity.id
_entity.type
_entity.pdbx_description
1 polymer ?
#
loop_
_entity_poly.entity_id
_entity_poly.type
_entity_poly.pdbx_seq_one_letter_code
_entity_poly.pdbx_strand_id
1 'polypeptide(L)'
;MVDCSVRELRGQIVDSDSTHVLTDVELAEKVTKAILSLDLKGQLAMGPVSGFVDAASFKHLDQSAFRECPVGDPREAVFVVVFTSGTMGLPKGVELTHHSFVANFCISKYVVL
;
A
#
# COMPACT_ATOMS: atom_id res chain seq x y z
N MET A 1 10.16 -1.52 -4.06
CA MET A 1 10.33 -0.77 -2.79
C MET A 1 11.75 -0.84 -2.22
N VAL A 2 12.51 -1.91 -2.47
CA VAL A 2 13.90 -2.08 -1.98
C VAL A 2 14.81 -0.93 -2.45
N ASP A 3 14.76 -0.58 -3.73
CA ASP A 3 15.61 0.48 -4.32
C ASP A 3 15.04 1.91 -4.25
N CYS A 4 13.85 2.10 -3.69
CA CYS A 4 13.22 3.42 -3.55
C CYS A 4 13.95 4.24 -2.47
N SER A 5 14.31 5.49 -2.67
CA SER A 5 14.91 6.30 -1.58
C SER A 5 13.88 6.67 -0.49
N VAL A 6 14.36 7.08 0.69
CA VAL A 6 13.49 7.58 1.77
C VAL A 6 12.64 8.78 1.30
N ARG A 7 13.24 9.66 0.47
CA ARG A 7 12.57 10.84 -0.08
C ARG A 7 11.46 10.46 -1.05
N GLU A 8 11.72 9.51 -1.95
CA GLU A 8 10.71 9.03 -2.90
C GLU A 8 9.57 8.32 -2.18
N LEU A 9 9.88 7.47 -1.19
CA LEU A 9 8.87 6.80 -0.39
C LEU A 9 7.97 7.81 0.33
N ARG A 10 8.57 8.83 0.97
CA ARG A 10 7.80 9.91 1.59
C ARG A 10 6.92 10.65 0.57
N GLY A 11 7.47 10.95 -0.61
CA GLY A 11 6.73 11.60 -1.69
C GLY A 11 5.49 10.80 -2.09
N GLN A 12 5.65 9.49 -2.28
CA GLN A 12 4.54 8.59 -2.63
C GLN A 12 3.48 8.51 -1.52
N ILE A 13 3.88 8.42 -0.24
CA ILE A 13 2.96 8.39 0.91
C ILE A 13 2.12 9.68 0.97
N VAL A 14 2.74 10.83 0.75
CA VAL A 14 2.07 12.13 0.76
C VAL A 14 1.17 12.30 -0.46
N ASP A 15 1.67 11.99 -1.66
CA ASP A 15 0.91 12.16 -2.92
C ASP A 15 -0.32 11.24 -3.00
N SER A 16 -0.25 10.07 -2.37
CA SER A 16 -1.38 9.14 -2.32
C SER A 16 -2.36 9.39 -1.16
N ASP A 17 -2.17 10.46 -0.37
CA ASP A 17 -2.90 10.70 0.89
C ASP A 17 -2.98 9.47 1.81
N SER A 18 -1.88 8.70 1.88
CA SER A 18 -1.83 7.48 2.68
C SER A 18 -2.03 7.78 4.16
N THR A 19 -2.97 7.09 4.79
CA THR A 19 -3.22 7.21 6.25
C THR A 19 -2.54 6.11 7.07
N HIS A 20 -2.12 5.03 6.42
CA HIS A 20 -1.45 3.90 7.05
C HIS A 20 -0.29 3.42 6.17
N VAL A 21 0.70 2.77 6.78
CA VAL A 21 1.79 2.09 6.06
C VAL A 21 1.90 0.64 6.51
N LEU A 22 2.14 -0.26 5.56
CA LEU A 22 2.48 -1.66 5.80
C LEU A 22 3.84 -1.95 5.18
N THR A 23 4.71 -2.66 5.90
CA THR A 23 6.07 -2.96 5.43
C THR A 23 6.60 -4.28 6.01
N ASP A 24 7.74 -4.75 5.51
CA ASP A 24 8.45 -5.88 6.09
C ASP A 24 9.45 -5.42 7.17
N VAL A 25 9.87 -6.34 8.04
CA VAL A 25 10.76 -6.05 9.18
C VAL A 25 12.07 -5.41 8.71
N GLU A 26 12.62 -5.86 7.60
CA GLU A 26 13.89 -5.42 7.02
C GLU A 26 13.83 -3.96 6.51
N LEU A 27 12.64 -3.46 6.18
CA LEU A 27 12.44 -2.11 5.64
C LEU A 27 11.91 -1.13 6.69
N ALA A 28 11.61 -1.58 7.90
CA ALA A 28 10.94 -0.75 8.91
C ALA A 28 11.74 0.49 9.33
N GLU A 29 13.07 0.42 9.39
CA GLU A 29 13.91 1.59 9.70
C GLU A 29 13.80 2.67 8.62
N LYS A 30 13.78 2.25 7.35
CA LYS A 30 13.63 3.13 6.20
C LYS A 30 12.24 3.77 6.17
N VAL A 31 11.19 2.99 6.46
CA VAL A 31 9.82 3.51 6.60
C VAL A 31 9.73 4.51 7.75
N THR A 32 10.31 4.20 8.91
CA THR A 32 10.33 5.10 10.08
C THR A 32 10.92 6.47 9.73
N LYS A 33 12.03 6.49 8.97
CA LYS A 33 12.63 7.75 8.47
C LYS A 33 11.71 8.48 7.48
N ALA A 34 11.02 7.75 6.60
CA ALA A 34 10.14 8.33 5.58
C ALA A 34 8.88 8.97 6.19
N ILE A 35 8.30 8.33 7.21
CA ILE A 35 7.05 8.76 7.85
C ILE A 35 7.26 9.76 8.99
N LEU A 36 8.50 10.08 9.34
CA LEU A 36 8.81 11.00 10.44
C LEU A 36 8.03 12.31 10.27
N SER A 37 7.32 12.72 11.32
CA SER A 37 6.48 13.92 11.34
C SER A 37 5.31 13.94 10.34
N LEU A 38 4.90 12.79 9.79
CA LEU A 38 3.61 12.65 9.09
C LEU A 38 2.51 12.27 10.09
N ASP A 39 1.31 12.79 9.87
CA ASP A 39 0.13 12.45 10.67
C ASP A 39 -0.54 11.16 10.15
N LEU A 40 0.16 10.04 10.31
CA LEU A 40 -0.38 8.72 9.97
C LEU A 40 -1.24 8.18 11.10
N LYS A 41 -2.34 7.53 10.74
CA LYS A 41 -3.25 6.85 11.68
C LYS A 41 -2.68 5.52 12.18
N GLY A 42 -1.74 4.91 11.47
CA GLY A 42 -1.07 3.69 11.91
C GLY A 42 0.06 3.20 11.02
N GLN A 43 0.96 2.42 11.60
CA GLN A 43 2.08 1.78 10.92
C GLN A 43 2.12 0.30 11.28
N LEU A 44 2.23 -0.56 10.27
CA LEU A 44 2.18 -2.01 10.39
C LEU A 44 3.43 -2.64 9.79
N ALA A 45 3.89 -3.72 10.41
CA ALA A 45 5.02 -4.51 9.92
C ALA A 45 4.61 -5.98 9.81
N MET A 46 5.17 -6.70 8.83
CA MET A 46 5.02 -8.15 8.67
C MET A 46 5.95 -8.89 9.64
N GLY A 47 5.75 -8.67 10.93
CA GLY A 47 6.55 -9.22 12.03
C GLY A 47 6.77 -8.21 13.16
N PRO A 48 7.39 -8.63 14.27
CA PRO A 48 7.55 -7.79 15.45
C PRO A 48 8.58 -6.66 15.22
N VAL A 49 8.11 -5.41 15.24
CA VAL A 49 8.94 -4.19 15.19
C VAL A 49 8.43 -3.18 16.19
N SER A 50 9.34 -2.57 16.98
CA SER A 50 8.96 -1.53 17.94
C SER A 50 8.29 -0.33 17.26
N GLY A 51 7.13 0.08 17.76
CA GLY A 51 6.33 1.17 17.21
C GLY A 51 5.41 0.79 16.05
N PHE A 52 5.43 -0.47 15.60
CA PHE A 52 4.53 -0.99 14.56
C PHE A 52 3.54 -2.01 15.13
N VAL A 53 2.37 -2.10 14.51
CA VAL A 53 1.46 -3.23 14.71
C VAL A 53 2.01 -4.44 13.95
N ASP A 54 2.15 -5.57 14.62
CA ASP A 54 2.55 -6.84 13.99
C ASP A 54 1.39 -7.42 13.17
N ALA A 55 1.37 -7.13 11.87
CA ALA A 55 0.37 -7.64 10.94
C ALA A 55 0.52 -9.15 10.68
N ALA A 56 1.68 -9.75 10.91
CA ALA A 56 1.85 -11.20 10.76
C ALA A 56 1.06 -11.98 11.83
N SER A 57 0.73 -11.34 12.95
CA SER A 57 -0.16 -11.91 13.98
C SER A 57 -1.62 -12.03 13.52
N PHE A 58 -2.03 -11.31 12.47
CA PHE A 58 -3.44 -11.27 12.02
C PHE A 58 -3.95 -12.61 11.50
N LYS A 59 -3.05 -13.53 11.13
CA LYS A 59 -3.39 -14.92 10.80
C LYS A 59 -4.09 -15.68 11.94
N HIS A 60 -3.99 -15.17 13.17
CA HIS A 60 -4.64 -15.74 14.34
C HIS A 60 -6.00 -15.09 14.64
N LEU A 61 -6.43 -14.09 13.87
CA LEU A 61 -7.75 -13.49 14.02
C LEU A 61 -8.81 -14.48 13.55
N ASP A 62 -9.95 -14.45 14.24
CA ASP A 62 -11.10 -15.26 13.88
C ASP A 62 -11.72 -14.72 12.58
N GLN A 63 -11.72 -15.55 11.53
CA GLN A 63 -12.33 -15.22 10.26
C GLN A 63 -13.85 -14.99 10.39
N SER A 64 -14.50 -15.56 11.41
CA SER A 64 -15.93 -15.33 11.67
C SER A 64 -16.25 -13.86 12.02
N ALA A 65 -15.25 -13.12 12.51
CA ALA A 65 -15.36 -11.69 12.81
C ALA A 65 -15.15 -10.79 11.58
N PHE A 66 -14.81 -11.37 10.42
CA PHE A 66 -14.62 -10.62 9.18
C PHE A 66 -15.92 -9.91 8.77
N ARG A 67 -15.78 -8.65 8.35
CA ARG A 67 -16.87 -7.85 7.79
C ARG A 67 -16.43 -7.33 6.45
N GLU A 68 -17.27 -7.55 5.44
CA GLU A 68 -17.07 -6.96 4.13
C GLU A 68 -17.09 -5.43 4.25
N CYS A 69 -16.13 -4.80 3.57
CA CYS A 69 -16.14 -3.36 3.40
C CYS A 69 -16.94 -3.05 2.11
N PRO A 70 -18.09 -2.36 2.22
CA PRO A 70 -18.85 -2.01 1.02
C PRO A 70 -18.02 -1.07 0.15
N VAL A 71 -17.96 -1.38 -1.14
CA VAL A 71 -17.30 -0.54 -2.15
C VAL A 71 -18.38 0.16 -2.97
N GLY A 72 -18.09 1.37 -3.47
CA GLY A 72 -18.95 2.07 -4.43
C GLY A 72 -19.02 1.37 -5.79
N ASP A 73 -19.47 2.08 -6.82
CA ASP A 73 -19.49 1.54 -8.20
C ASP A 73 -18.08 1.04 -8.58
N PRO A 74 -17.88 -0.26 -8.89
CA PRO A 74 -16.56 -0.81 -9.22
C PRO A 74 -15.88 -0.15 -10.42
N ARG A 75 -16.64 0.52 -11.30
CA ARG A 75 -16.09 1.25 -12.45
C ARG A 75 -15.44 2.57 -12.07
N GLU A 76 -15.87 3.16 -10.97
CA GLU A 76 -15.44 4.47 -10.49
C GLU A 76 -14.56 4.38 -9.23
N ALA A 77 -14.81 3.38 -8.37
CA ALA A 77 -14.07 3.19 -7.13
C ALA A 77 -12.63 2.75 -7.42
N VAL A 78 -11.68 3.58 -7.00
CA VAL A 78 -10.24 3.27 -7.07
C VAL A 78 -9.91 2.15 -6.09
N PHE A 79 -9.27 1.09 -6.61
CA PHE A 79 -8.81 -0.07 -5.85
C PHE A 79 -7.35 0.09 -5.41
N VAL A 80 -6.48 0.52 -6.33
CA VAL A 80 -5.04 0.66 -6.07
C VAL A 80 -4.47 1.83 -6.86
N VAL A 81 -3.51 2.54 -6.25
CA VAL A 81 -2.67 3.53 -6.91
C VAL A 81 -1.26 2.98 -7.03
N VAL A 82 -0.76 2.84 -8.27
CA VAL A 82 0.57 2.31 -8.54
C VAL A 82 1.49 3.45 -8.98
N PHE A 83 2.57 3.66 -8.25
CA PHE A 83 3.59 4.65 -8.65
C PHE A 83 4.54 4.08 -9.68
N THR A 84 4.71 4.83 -10.77
CA THR A 84 5.67 4.51 -11.82
C THR A 84 6.77 5.57 -11.85
N SER A 85 8.00 5.21 -12.22
CA SER A 85 9.14 6.14 -12.27
C SER A 85 8.95 7.30 -13.26
N GLY A 86 8.05 7.14 -14.23
CA GLY A 86 7.78 8.14 -15.27
C GLY A 86 8.97 8.32 -16.24
N THR A 87 8.69 8.80 -17.44
CA THR A 87 9.74 9.13 -18.43
C THR A 87 10.23 10.58 -18.33
N MET A 88 9.56 11.42 -17.54
CA MET A 88 9.83 12.86 -17.40
C MET A 88 9.72 13.34 -15.93
N GLY A 89 10.57 12.84 -15.03
CA GLY A 89 10.71 13.39 -13.68
C GLY A 89 9.99 12.61 -12.57
N LEU A 90 9.25 13.30 -11.70
CA LEU A 90 8.70 12.75 -10.45
C LEU A 90 7.76 11.55 -10.71
N PRO A 91 7.71 10.56 -9.79
CA PRO A 91 6.82 9.42 -9.91
C PRO A 91 5.36 9.85 -10.07
N LYS A 92 4.59 9.11 -10.89
CA LYS A 92 3.17 9.34 -11.10
C LYS A 92 2.34 8.19 -10.54
N GLY A 93 1.32 8.52 -9.75
CA GLY A 93 0.30 7.58 -9.31
C GLY A 93 -0.67 7.23 -10.43
N VAL A 94 -0.72 5.96 -10.81
CA VAL A 94 -1.70 5.42 -11.76
C VAL A 94 -2.83 4.79 -10.95
N GLU A 95 -4.03 5.36 -11.06
CA GLU A 95 -5.22 4.82 -10.42
C GLU A 95 -5.79 3.67 -11.23
N LEU A 96 -6.05 2.54 -10.57
CA LEU A 96 -6.77 1.42 -11.12
C LEU A 96 -8.05 1.22 -10.31
N THR A 97 -9.18 1.18 -11.01
CA THR A 97 -10.47 0.88 -10.39
C THR A 97 -10.61 -0.61 -10.15
N HIS A 98 -11.56 -1.00 -9.30
CA HIS A 98 -11.89 -2.41 -9.09
C HIS A 98 -12.20 -3.09 -10.44
N HIS A 99 -12.93 -2.42 -11.33
CA HIS A 99 -13.26 -2.93 -12.66
C HIS A 99 -12.01 -3.09 -13.54
N SER A 100 -11.15 -2.07 -13.66
CA SER A 100 -9.98 -2.15 -14.54
C SER A 100 -8.99 -3.22 -14.06
N PHE A 101 -8.87 -3.39 -12.75
CA PHE A 101 -8.02 -4.43 -12.16
C PHE A 101 -8.54 -5.83 -12.49
N VAL A 102 -9.82 -6.12 -12.24
CA VAL A 102 -10.42 -7.43 -12.55
C VAL A 102 -10.44 -7.71 -14.05
N ALA A 103 -10.76 -6.72 -14.88
CA ALA A 103 -10.73 -6.86 -16.33
C ALA A 103 -9.33 -7.27 -16.82
N ASN A 104 -8.28 -6.61 -16.32
CA ASN A 104 -6.90 -6.98 -16.60
C ASN A 104 -6.56 -8.41 -16.13
N PHE A 105 -7.06 -8.82 -14.96
CA PHE A 105 -6.86 -10.18 -14.47
C PHE A 105 -7.50 -11.25 -15.38
N CYS A 106 -8.72 -11.01 -15.86
CA CYS A 106 -9.43 -11.96 -16.71
C CYS A 106 -8.82 -12.12 -18.11
N ILE A 107 -8.17 -11.10 -18.65
CA ILE A 107 -7.57 -11.14 -19.99
C ILE A 107 -6.09 -11.57 -19.97
N SER A 108 -5.42 -11.48 -18.81
CA SER A 108 -4.00 -11.80 -18.68
C SER A 108 -3.81 -13.29 -18.35
N LYS A 109 -2.91 -13.98 -19.06
CA LYS A 109 -2.55 -15.36 -18.72
C LYS A 109 -1.85 -15.50 -17.36
N TYR A 110 -1.20 -14.43 -16.92
CA TYR A 110 -0.50 -14.35 -15.64
C TYR A 110 -0.65 -12.92 -15.11
N VAL A 111 -0.96 -12.78 -13.84
CA VAL A 111 -0.85 -11.53 -13.09
C VAL A 111 0.18 -11.75 -12.00
N VAL A 112 1.19 -10.89 -11.94
CA VAL A 112 2.15 -10.85 -10.83
C VAL A 112 1.90 -9.54 -10.09
N LEU A 113 1.53 -9.65 -8.81
CA LEU A 113 1.36 -8.53 -7.88
C LEU A 113 2.61 -8.38 -7.03
#